data_AF-A0A7C4MNE9-F1
#
_entry.id   AF-A0A7C4MNE9-F1
#
_cell.length_a   1.000
_cell.length_b   1.000
_cell.length_c   1.000
_cell.angle_alpha   90.00
_cell.angle_beta   90.00
_cell.angle_gamma   90.00
#
_symmetry.space_group_name_H-M   'P 1'
#
loop_
_entity.id
_entity.type
_entity.pdbx_description
1 polymer ?
#
loop_
_entity_poly.entity_id
_entity_poly.type
_entity_poly.pdbx_seq_one_letter_code
_entity_poly.pdbx_strand_id
1 'polypeptide(L)' 'MLTADPEGFFDTHSGLVAIDEVQRVPEIFAALRHIIDRTKGRSRFLLLGSASRALMRSVSETLAGRIELF' A
#
# COMPACT_ATOMS: atom_id res chain seq x y z
N MET A 1 2.69 6.12 13.78
CA MET A 1 1.28 5.69 13.77
C MET A 1 1.08 4.60 12.71
N LEU A 2 1.25 4.90 11.41
CA LEU A 2 1.11 3.89 10.34
C LEU A 2 2.15 2.77 10.37
N THR A 3 3.37 3.05 10.85
CA THR A 3 4.47 2.08 11.01
C THR A 3 4.42 1.29 12.32
N ALA A 4 3.60 1.71 13.28
CA ALA A 4 3.52 1.06 14.60
C ALA A 4 2.36 0.05 14.66
N ASP A 5 1.23 0.39 14.05
CA ASP A 5 0.08 -0.50 13.88
C ASP A 5 -0.64 -0.16 12.56
N PRO A 6 -0.13 -0.65 11.42
CA PRO A 6 -0.77 -0.43 10.14
C PRO A 6 -2.18 -1.04 10.12
N GLU A 7 -2.36 -2.22 10.71
CA GLU A 7 -3.62 -2.95 10.65
C GLU A 7 -4.74 -2.23 11.39
N GLY A 8 -4.52 -1.79 12.63
CA GLY A 8 -5.51 -1.05 13.40
C GLY A 8 -5.87 0.30 12.78
N PHE A 9 -4.92 0.96 12.10
CA PHE A 9 -5.20 2.16 11.33
C PHE A 9 -6.20 1.88 10.20
N PHE A 10 -6.00 0.82 9.41
CA PHE A 10 -6.90 0.51 8.29
C PHE A 10 -8.21 -0.17 8.70
N ASP A 11 -8.28 -0.81 9.87
CA ASP A 11 -9.53 -1.35 10.42
C ASP A 11 -10.49 -0.21 10.84
N THR A 12 -9.94 0.92 11.29
CA THR A 12 -10.70 2.09 11.75
C THR A 12 -11.00 3.10 10.64
N HIS A 13 -10.27 3.05 9.52
CA HIS A 13 -10.44 3.96 8.38
C HIS A 13 -10.99 3.19 7.17
N SER A 14 -12.32 3.27 6.98
CA SER A 14 -12.96 2.74 5.78
C SER A 14 -12.91 3.78 4.65
N GLY A 15 -12.46 3.36 3.47
CA GLY A 15 -12.39 4.22 2.29
C GLY A 15 -11.09 4.10 1.52
N LEU A 16 -10.82 5.11 0.68
CA LEU A 16 -9.56 5.26 -0.04
C LEU A 16 -8.53 5.90 0.90
N VAL A 17 -7.42 5.23 1.16
CA VAL A 17 -6.27 5.85 1.86
C VAL A 17 -5.20 6.24 0.85
N ALA A 18 -4.87 7.52 0.80
CA ALA A 18 -3.76 8.03 0.02
C ALA A 18 -2.47 8.01 0.85
N ILE A 19 -1.40 7.46 0.30
CA ILE A 19 -0.07 7.41 0.90
C ILE A 19 0.86 8.16 -0.04
N ASP A 20 1.34 9.33 0.41
CA ASP A 20 2.27 10.15 -0.36
C ASP A 20 3.73 9.81 -0.07
N GLU A 21 4.58 10.09 -1.06
CA GLU A 21 5.99 9.73 -1.08
C GLU A 21 6.29 8.29 -0.64
N VAL A 22 5.49 7.32 -1.11
CA VAL A 22 5.57 5.92 -0.67
C VAL A 22 6.97 5.31 -0.85
N GLN A 23 7.80 5.86 -1.74
CA GLN A 23 9.20 5.50 -1.91
C GLN A 23 10.08 5.68 -0.67
N ARG A 24 9.67 6.51 0.30
CA ARG A 24 10.41 6.70 1.55
C ARG A 24 10.23 5.54 2.53
N VAL A 25 9.21 4.71 2.33
CA VAL A 25 8.82 3.62 3.25
C VAL A 25 8.49 2.34 2.45
N PRO A 26 9.43 1.76 1.70
CA PRO A 26 9.16 0.60 0.85
C PRO A 26 8.69 -0.65 1.62
N GLU A 27 9.01 -0.77 2.91
CA GLU A 27 8.55 -1.86 3.77
C GLU A 27 7.02 -1.92 3.92
N ILE A 28 6.33 -0.82 3.64
CA ILE A 28 4.86 -0.74 3.75
C ILE A 28 4.14 -1.66 2.77
N PHE A 29 4.75 -2.02 1.63
CA PHE A 29 4.09 -2.85 0.62
C PHE A 29 3.72 -4.24 1.16
N ALA A 30 4.52 -4.81 2.06
CA ALA A 30 4.21 -6.08 2.70
C ALA A 30 2.97 -5.97 3.60
N ALA A 31 2.87 -4.89 4.38
CA ALA A 31 1.69 -4.63 5.20
C ALA A 31 0.44 -4.42 4.34
N LEU A 32 0.53 -3.61 3.29
CA LEU A 32 -0.57 -3.36 2.36
C LEU A 32 -1.07 -4.67 1.72
N ARG A 33 -0.16 -5.54 1.28
CA ARG A 33 -0.51 -6.87 0.76
C ARG A 33 -1.36 -7.65 1.76
N HIS A 34 -0.89 -7.74 3.01
CA HIS A 34 -1.59 -8.48 4.06
C HIS A 34 -3.01 -7.93 4.27
N ILE A 35 -3.15 -6.61 4.32
CA ILE A 35 -4.44 -5.95 4.52
C ILE A 35 -5.38 -6.16 3.32
N ILE A 36 -4.88 -6.03 2.09
CA ILE A 36 -5.67 -6.27 0.86
C ILE A 36 -6.17 -7.71 0.82
N ASP A 37 -5.31 -8.67 1.14
CA ASP A 37 -5.65 -10.10 1.18
C ASP A 37 -6.71 -10.38 2.26
N ARG A 38 -6.51 -9.88 3.48
CA ARG A 38 -7.44 -10.04 4.62
C ARG A 38 -8.82 -9.45 4.33
N THR A 39 -8.86 -8.27 3.70
CA THR A 39 -10.10 -7.54 3.39
C THR A 39 -10.76 -7.98 2.09
N LYS A 40 -10.18 -8.99 1.40
CA LYS A 40 -10.63 -9.48 0.10
C LYS A 40 -10.77 -8.35 -0.93
N GLY A 41 -9.83 -7.41 -0.93
CA GLY A 41 -9.79 -6.26 -1.85
C GLY A 41 -10.80 -5.14 -1.56
N ARG A 42 -11.45 -5.14 -0.38
CA ARG A 42 -12.36 -4.05 0.01
C ARG A 42 -11.62 -2.77 0.42
N SER A 43 -10.40 -2.89 0.92
CA SER A 43 -9.54 -1.73 1.18
C SER A 43 -8.90 -1.23 -0.11
N ARG A 44 -8.95 0.09 -0.33
CA ARG A 44 -8.34 0.75 -1.50
C ARG A 44 -7.26 1.71 -1.04
N PHE A 45 -6.12 1.67 -1.73
CA PHE A 45 -4.97 2.53 -1.44
C PHE A 45 -4.57 3.28 -2.70
N LEU A 46 -4.33 4.58 -2.56
CA LEU A 46 -3.71 5.40 -3.61
C LEU A 46 -2.26 5.66 -3.20
N LEU A 47 -1.33 5.07 -3.94
CA LEU A 47 0.10 5.21 -3.68
C LEU A 47 0.64 6.34 -4.57
N LEU A 48 1.05 7.44 -3.95
CA LEU A 48 1.63 8.59 -4.60
C LEU A 48 3.14 8.63 -4.33
N GLY A 49 3.89 9.16 -5.29
CA GLY A 49 5.34 9.27 -5.16
C GLY A 49 6.00 9.58 -6.50
N SER A 50 7.24 10.06 -6.43
CA SER A 50 8.06 10.18 -7.63
C SER A 50 8.32 8.79 -8.20
N ALA A 51 8.03 8.59 -9.48
CA ALA A 51 8.15 7.32 -10.19
C ALA A 51 9.61 6.86 -10.38
N SER A 52 10.30 6.53 -9.28
CA SER A 52 11.58 5.86 -9.34
C SER A 52 11.37 4.45 -9.88
N ARG A 53 12.14 4.04 -10.90
CA ARG A 53 12.09 2.69 -11.47
C ARG A 53 12.24 1.58 -10.42
N ALA A 54 13.03 1.85 -9.37
CA ALA A 54 13.23 0.92 -8.26
C ALA A 54 11.92 0.71 -7.47
N LEU A 55 11.18 1.79 -7.20
CA LEU A 55 9.89 1.73 -6.53
C LEU A 55 8.90 0.88 -7.30
N MET A 56 8.82 1.12 -8.62
CA MET A 56 7.91 0.38 -9.49
C MET A 56 8.16 -1.11 -9.51
N ARG A 57 9.44 -1.52 -9.45
CA ARG A 57 9.83 -2.93 -9.38
C ARG A 57 9.38 -3.56 -8.06
N SER A 58 9.69 -2.92 -6.93
CA SER A 58 9.33 -3.43 -5.60
C SER A 58 7.81 -3.51 -5.38
N VAL A 59 7.06 -2.51 -5.86
CA VAL A 59 5.60 -2.49 -5.81
C VAL A 59 5.01 -3.62 -6.65
N SER A 60 5.48 -3.78 -7.89
CA SER A 60 4.99 -4.81 -8.82
C SER A 60 5.25 -6.23 -8.29
N GLU A 61 6.43 -6.49 -7.71
CA GLU A 61 6.75 -7.79 -7.11
C GLU A 61 5.91 -8.09 -5.85
N THR A 62 5.70 -7.10 -4.99
CA THR A 62 5.01 -7.32 -3.70
C THR A 62 3.49 -7.35 -3.84
N LEU A 63 2.93 -6.51 -4.71
CA LEU A 63 1.50 -6.32 -4.89
C LEU A 63 0.99 -6.81 -6.26
N ALA A 64 1.68 -7.78 -6.87
CA ALA A 64 1.28 -8.38 -8.13
C ALA A 64 -0.20 -8.82 -8.11
N GLY A 65 -0.94 -8.42 -9.15
CA GLY A 65 -2.37 -8.74 -9.30
C GLY A 65 -3.30 -8.01 -8.32
N ARG A 66 -2.80 -7.03 -7.55
CA ARG A 66 -3.55 -6.24 -6.55
C ARG A 66 -3.45 -4.73 -6.77
N ILE A 67 -2.72 -4.30 -7.79
CA ILE A 67 -2.49 -2.89 -8.13
C ILE A 67 -2.95 -2.63 -9.55
N GLU A 68 -3.34 -1.39 -9.77
CA GLU A 68 -3.41 -0.78 -11.09
C GLU A 68 -2.47 0.43 -11.09
N LEU A 69 -1.70 0.57 -12.17
CA LEU A 69 -0.76 1.66 -12.37
C LEU A 69 -1.37 2.63 -13.38
N PHE A 70 -1.39 3.91 -13.03
CA PHE A 70 -1.92 5.00 -13.84
C PHE A 70 -0.84 6.02 -14.15
#